data_AF-A0A496U2C5-F1
#
_entry.id   AF-A0A496U2C5-F1
#
_cell.length_a   1.000
_cell.length_b   1.000
_cell.length_c   1.000
_cell.angle_alpha   90.00
_cell.angle_beta   90.00
_cell.angle_gamma   90.00
#
_symmetry.space_group_name_H-M   'P 1'
#
loop_
_entity.id
_entity.type
_entity.pdbx_description
1 polymer ?
#
loop_
_entity_poly.entity_id
_entity_poly.type
_entity_poly.pdbx_seq_one_letter_code
_entity_poly.pdbx_strand_id
1 'polypeptide(L)'
;MYFLNPYQLSPRFDKRISLSKIGILGITGFLIVFFSVITRAYSVKIHLFLLLVTVTVSIISYLQDDMMTSIFYSTLSLFVFTSSILKYPSLFPVTLLILYGLYYFKYTAGSRYIPTVVQYSLPEDLRPAEAAFLISRDIGPQELIATIFDLARRGYLEINKSGSTFVFRRLKDYTFDKTLLRYEKFILDRIFIGTNIDVIMNTGIVYSYEEFASSVDMKLFFYNLSEWKNIFKEHLIESMQLEKPILKGKIFETKPTFLSISILFFILGLFFLYVDVVTISPLASNFWIHLLAASVITFGFAFIAPLPETAFGVELERKARGFREFLKRVEYPRLKWLIMNSNMDVLELAINMYALNLLGKVDLLKMLLKEGELKEEVKHFLEIYFTVQSTWAEFRMKTKP
;
A
#
# COMPACT_ATOMS: atom_id res chain seq x y z
N MET A 1 18.68 -4.99 46.09
CA MET A 1 19.81 -5.84 45.67
C MET A 1 19.56 -6.20 44.22
N TYR A 2 20.48 -5.81 43.34
CA TYR A 2 20.37 -5.90 41.89
C TYR A 2 20.26 -7.35 41.39
N PHE A 3 19.36 -7.62 40.44
CA PHE A 3 19.60 -8.64 39.41
C PHE A 3 19.13 -8.15 38.04
N LEU A 4 20.04 -8.27 37.10
CA LEU A 4 20.06 -7.73 35.75
C LEU A 4 19.08 -8.47 34.83
N ASN A 5 18.33 -7.72 34.02
CA ASN A 5 17.51 -8.23 32.92
C ASN A 5 18.32 -8.15 31.61
N PRO A 6 18.58 -9.27 30.90
CA PRO A 6 19.44 -9.29 29.71
C PRO A 6 18.72 -8.96 28.38
N TYR A 7 17.50 -8.41 28.38
CA TYR A 7 16.78 -8.04 27.14
C TYR A 7 16.70 -6.52 26.88
N GLN A 8 17.73 -5.76 27.27
CA GLN A 8 18.00 -4.45 26.65
C GLN A 8 18.80 -4.64 25.36
N LEU A 9 18.15 -5.19 24.33
CA LEU A 9 18.58 -4.91 22.96
C LEU A 9 18.14 -3.48 22.67
N SER A 10 19.12 -2.59 22.75
CA SER A 10 19.01 -1.19 22.34
C SER A 10 18.21 -1.08 21.04
N PRO A 11 17.20 -0.19 20.94
CA PRO A 11 16.93 0.38 19.64
C PRO A 11 18.20 1.15 19.30
N ARG A 12 19.00 0.64 18.34
CA ARG A 12 19.85 1.52 17.56
C ARG A 12 18.88 2.51 16.95
N PHE A 13 18.71 3.63 17.63
CA PHE A 13 18.25 4.87 17.06
C PHE A 13 19.14 5.08 15.85
N ASP A 14 18.63 4.69 14.68
CA ASP A 14 19.18 5.13 13.42
C ASP A 14 18.98 6.65 13.47
N LYS A 15 20.05 7.34 13.88
CA LYS A 15 20.21 8.78 13.81
C LYS A 15 20.31 9.14 12.32
N ARG A 16 19.32 8.77 11.52
CA ARG A 16 19.03 9.47 10.27
C ARG A 16 18.50 10.82 10.72
N ILE A 17 19.45 11.75 10.73
CA ILE A 17 19.23 13.18 10.82
C ILE A 17 17.96 13.47 10.03
N SER A 18 16.91 13.82 10.79
CA SER A 18 15.74 14.52 10.27
C SER A 18 16.27 15.85 9.71
N LEU A 19 16.75 15.83 8.47
CA LEU A 19 16.91 17.02 7.63
C LEU A 19 15.50 17.50 7.31
N SER A 20 14.93 18.18 8.31
CA SER A 20 13.63 18.82 8.29
C SER A 20 13.49 19.71 7.05
N LYS A 21 12.63 19.27 6.13
CA LYS A 21 11.49 19.97 5.51
C LYS A 21 11.59 21.45 5.02
N ILE A 22 12.71 22.18 5.12
CA ILE A 22 12.75 23.61 4.74
C ILE A 22 13.95 23.98 3.85
N GLY A 23 15.00 23.17 3.75
CA GLY A 23 16.21 23.55 3.00
C GLY A 23 16.20 23.31 1.48
N ILE A 24 15.67 22.17 1.01
CA ILE A 24 16.08 21.66 -0.32
C ILE A 24 15.19 22.17 -1.47
N LEU A 25 13.89 22.40 -1.22
CA LEU A 25 12.96 22.93 -2.24
C LEU A 25 13.07 24.44 -2.45
N GLY A 26 13.47 25.22 -1.43
CA GLY A 26 13.70 26.66 -1.56
C GLY A 26 15.02 27.01 -2.25
N ILE A 27 16.07 26.22 -2.01
CA ILE A 27 17.41 26.46 -2.59
C ILE A 27 17.47 26.07 -4.07
N THR A 28 16.72 25.04 -4.49
CA THR A 28 16.71 24.59 -5.89
C THR A 28 15.94 25.53 -6.82
N GLY A 29 14.80 26.09 -6.38
CA GLY A 29 14.06 27.09 -7.16
C GLY A 29 14.80 28.42 -7.31
N PHE A 30 15.49 28.86 -6.25
CA PHE A 30 16.23 30.13 -6.24
C PHE A 30 17.49 30.06 -7.13
N LEU A 31 18.21 28.93 -7.15
CA LEU A 31 19.39 28.76 -7.99
C LEU A 31 19.07 28.71 -9.49
N ILE A 32 17.90 28.19 -9.88
CA ILE A 32 17.51 28.07 -11.31
C ILE A 32 17.16 29.46 -11.89
N VAL A 33 16.52 30.33 -11.11
CA VAL A 33 16.20 31.71 -11.53
C VAL A 33 17.44 32.61 -11.46
N PHE A 34 18.33 32.40 -10.48
CA PHE A 34 19.56 33.19 -10.36
C PHE A 34 20.59 32.87 -11.46
N PHE A 35 20.58 31.65 -12.01
CA PHE A 35 21.51 31.25 -13.07
C PHE A 35 21.15 31.71 -14.48
N SER A 36 19.88 32.02 -14.76
CA SER A 36 19.46 32.49 -16.09
C SER A 36 19.96 33.91 -16.42
N VAL A 37 20.43 34.66 -15.42
CA VAL A 37 20.91 36.04 -15.56
C VAL A 37 22.42 36.12 -15.88
N ILE A 38 23.19 35.03 -15.70
CA ILE A 38 24.66 35.02 -15.86
C ILE A 38 25.09 34.13 -17.04
N THR A 39 24.73 34.49 -18.28
CA THR A 39 25.19 33.73 -19.45
C THR A 39 25.63 34.60 -20.62
N ARG A 40 26.95 34.69 -20.80
CA ARG A 40 27.57 34.63 -22.14
C ARG A 40 29.00 34.04 -22.16
N ALA A 41 29.74 34.06 -21.05
CA ALA A 41 31.11 33.52 -20.97
C ALA A 41 31.29 32.25 -20.11
N TYR A 42 30.30 31.87 -19.28
CA TYR A 42 30.45 30.79 -18.27
C TYR A 42 29.61 29.53 -18.51
N SER A 43 28.90 29.44 -19.64
CA SER A 43 27.85 28.41 -19.84
C SER A 43 28.37 26.97 -19.65
N VAL A 44 29.49 26.59 -20.26
CA VAL A 44 29.97 25.20 -20.20
C VAL A 44 30.37 24.77 -18.78
N LYS A 45 31.02 25.64 -18.01
CA LYS A 45 31.46 25.33 -16.63
C LYS A 45 30.27 25.11 -15.69
N ILE A 46 29.20 25.88 -15.88
CA ILE A 46 27.97 25.78 -15.08
C ILE A 46 27.26 24.44 -15.35
N HIS A 47 27.12 24.05 -16.62
CA HIS A 47 26.47 22.80 -16.98
C HIS A 47 27.27 21.58 -16.50
N LEU A 48 28.60 21.61 -16.58
CA LEU A 48 29.46 20.56 -16.02
C LEU A 48 29.32 20.44 -14.50
N PHE A 49 29.22 21.57 -13.79
CA PHE A 49 28.98 21.58 -12.35
C PHE A 49 27.60 20.99 -12.00
N LEU A 50 26.54 21.40 -12.70
CA LEU A 50 25.19 20.86 -12.52
C LEU A 50 25.13 19.35 -12.82
N LEU A 51 25.82 18.91 -13.86
CA LEU A 51 25.95 17.49 -14.19
C LEU A 51 26.62 16.72 -13.05
N LEU A 52 27.74 17.22 -12.52
CA LEU A 52 28.44 16.60 -11.39
C LEU A 52 27.53 16.49 -10.15
N VAL A 53 26.84 17.57 -9.80
CA VAL A 53 25.93 17.60 -8.63
C VAL A 53 24.81 16.59 -8.81
N THR A 54 24.13 16.59 -9.96
CA THR A 54 23.00 15.69 -10.21
C THR A 54 23.42 14.22 -10.25
N VAL A 55 24.55 13.88 -10.86
CA VAL A 55 25.12 12.52 -10.82
C VAL A 55 25.46 12.12 -9.38
N THR A 56 26.09 13.01 -8.61
CA THR A 56 26.47 12.71 -7.22
C THR A 56 25.26 12.45 -6.35
N VAL A 57 24.22 13.30 -6.43
CA VAL A 57 22.97 13.10 -5.69
C VAL A 57 22.27 11.83 -6.14
N SER A 58 22.28 11.51 -7.43
CA SER A 58 21.73 10.25 -7.93
C SER A 58 22.42 9.04 -7.32
N ILE A 59 23.76 9.02 -7.28
CA ILE A 59 24.54 7.91 -6.71
C ILE A 59 24.27 7.77 -5.21
N ILE A 60 24.29 8.88 -4.47
CA ILE A 60 24.01 8.87 -3.02
C ILE A 60 22.60 8.33 -2.75
N SER A 61 21.62 8.76 -3.55
CA SER A 61 20.22 8.32 -3.40
C SER A 61 20.08 6.83 -3.70
N TYR A 62 20.77 6.32 -4.72
CA TYR A 62 20.81 4.89 -5.02
C TYR A 62 21.40 4.08 -3.85
N LEU A 63 22.51 4.56 -3.27
CA LEU A 63 23.16 3.92 -2.11
C LEU A 63 22.30 3.94 -0.84
N GLN A 64 21.37 4.88 -0.74
CA GLN A 64 20.43 5.00 0.38
C GLN A 64 19.11 4.24 0.16
N ASP A 65 19.00 3.44 -0.92
CA ASP A 65 17.78 2.78 -1.38
C ASP A 65 16.61 3.74 -1.68
N ASP A 66 16.91 5.02 -1.90
CA ASP A 66 15.96 6.03 -2.37
C ASP A 66 15.97 6.09 -3.90
N MET A 67 15.34 5.07 -4.48
CA MET A 67 15.42 4.83 -5.91
C MET A 67 14.68 5.90 -6.72
N MET A 68 13.64 6.53 -6.17
CA MET A 68 12.94 7.63 -6.84
C MET A 68 13.78 8.88 -6.92
N THR A 69 14.44 9.26 -5.83
CA THR A 69 15.39 10.38 -5.85
C THR A 69 16.55 10.04 -6.80
N SER A 70 17.05 8.80 -6.78
CA SER A 70 18.06 8.35 -7.75
C SER A 70 17.57 8.49 -9.19
N ILE A 71 16.38 8.01 -9.52
CA ILE A 71 15.81 8.10 -10.87
C ILE A 71 15.67 9.56 -11.27
N PHE A 72 15.07 10.40 -10.42
CA PHE A 72 14.87 11.81 -10.69
C PHE A 72 16.20 12.52 -11.02
N TYR A 73 17.22 12.36 -10.17
CA TYR A 73 18.51 13.00 -10.39
C TYR A 73 19.33 12.36 -11.51
N SER A 74 19.19 11.05 -11.76
CA SER A 74 19.72 10.40 -12.97
C SER A 74 19.12 11.03 -14.23
N THR A 75 17.80 11.21 -14.26
CA THR A 75 17.12 11.81 -15.42
C THR A 75 17.46 13.28 -15.57
N LEU A 76 17.57 14.02 -14.46
CA LEU A 76 18.01 15.41 -14.46
C LEU A 76 19.46 15.54 -14.94
N SER A 77 20.35 14.60 -14.58
CA SER A 77 21.73 14.59 -15.05
C SER A 77 21.82 14.34 -16.55
N LEU A 78 21.07 13.37 -17.06
CA LEU A 78 21.00 13.06 -18.49
C LEU A 78 20.39 14.23 -19.27
N PHE A 79 19.36 14.86 -18.69
CA PHE A 79 18.77 16.07 -19.22
C PHE A 79 19.80 17.22 -19.37
N VAL A 80 20.55 17.51 -18.30
CA VAL A 80 21.63 18.51 -18.33
C VAL A 80 22.67 18.11 -19.37
N PHE A 81 23.07 16.84 -19.44
CA PHE A 81 24.03 16.34 -20.42
C PHE A 81 23.55 16.54 -21.86
N THR A 82 22.31 16.13 -22.17
CA THR A 82 21.75 16.18 -23.53
C THR A 82 21.48 17.60 -24.02
N SER A 83 21.07 18.49 -23.12
CA SER A 83 20.84 19.91 -23.43
C SER A 83 22.14 20.70 -23.60
N SER A 84 23.19 20.33 -22.87
CA SER A 84 24.47 21.07 -22.86
C SER A 84 25.44 20.61 -23.94
N ILE A 85 25.55 19.30 -24.16
CA ILE A 85 26.64 18.69 -24.93
C ILE A 85 26.14 18.14 -26.26
N LEU A 86 24.99 17.45 -26.24
CA LEU A 86 24.53 16.68 -27.40
C LEU A 86 23.53 17.41 -28.30
N LYS A 87 22.92 18.51 -27.86
CA LYS A 87 21.83 19.22 -28.58
C LYS A 87 20.62 18.33 -28.95
N TYR A 88 20.41 17.22 -28.24
CA TYR A 88 19.32 16.25 -28.48
C TYR A 88 18.36 16.16 -27.29
N PRO A 89 17.44 17.13 -27.09
CA PRO A 89 16.48 17.11 -25.99
C PRO A 89 15.49 15.93 -26.06
N SER A 90 15.34 15.30 -27.23
CA SER A 90 14.47 14.15 -27.48
C SER A 90 14.80 12.90 -26.66
N LEU A 91 16.04 12.78 -26.18
CA LEU A 91 16.47 11.64 -25.35
C LEU A 91 15.90 11.69 -23.92
N PHE A 92 15.43 12.85 -23.45
CA PHE A 92 14.89 13.00 -22.09
C PHE A 92 13.65 12.14 -21.79
N PRO A 93 12.55 12.23 -22.56
CA PRO A 93 11.37 11.39 -22.32
C PRO A 93 11.65 9.89 -22.52
N VAL A 94 12.53 9.54 -23.47
CA VAL A 94 12.95 8.14 -23.69
C VAL A 94 13.67 7.60 -22.46
N THR A 95 14.58 8.40 -21.87
CA THR A 95 15.28 8.04 -20.64
C THR A 95 14.31 7.87 -19.47
N LEU A 96 13.34 8.78 -19.31
CA LEU A 96 12.30 8.65 -18.28
C LEU A 96 11.54 7.33 -18.42
N LEU A 97 11.13 6.97 -19.64
CA LEU A 97 10.47 5.69 -19.91
C LEU A 97 11.35 4.50 -19.54
N ILE A 98 12.64 4.54 -19.88
CA ILE A 98 13.59 3.47 -19.53
C ILE A 98 13.73 3.36 -18.00
N LEU A 99 13.96 4.47 -17.30
CA LEU A 99 14.16 4.46 -15.85
C LEU A 99 12.88 4.04 -15.10
N TYR A 100 11.72 4.52 -15.52
CA TYR A 100 10.46 4.09 -14.94
C TYR A 100 10.12 2.63 -15.31
N GLY A 101 10.51 2.17 -16.49
CA GLY A 101 10.47 0.76 -16.87
C GLY A 101 11.32 -0.08 -15.93
N LEU A 102 12.58 0.30 -15.70
CA LEU A 102 13.48 -0.38 -14.75
C LEU A 102 12.92 -0.36 -13.32
N TYR A 103 12.35 0.76 -12.87
CA TYR A 103 11.65 0.87 -11.59
C TYR A 103 10.49 -0.14 -11.51
N TYR A 104 9.64 -0.14 -12.53
CA TYR A 104 8.50 -1.05 -12.62
C TYR A 104 8.95 -2.51 -12.59
N PHE A 105 9.94 -2.89 -13.39
CA PHE A 105 10.46 -4.26 -13.40
C PHE A 105 11.09 -4.67 -12.06
N LYS A 106 11.90 -3.79 -11.44
CA LYS A 106 12.53 -4.10 -10.14
C LYS A 106 11.49 -4.35 -9.05
N TYR A 107 10.42 -3.56 -9.01
CA TYR A 107 9.41 -3.64 -7.94
C TYR A 107 8.16 -4.46 -8.27
N THR A 108 7.91 -4.83 -9.54
CA THR A 108 6.80 -5.73 -9.92
C THR A 108 7.25 -7.08 -10.45
N ALA A 109 8.31 -7.16 -11.25
CA ALA A 109 8.72 -8.41 -11.88
C ALA A 109 9.61 -9.26 -10.95
N GLY A 110 10.39 -8.61 -10.07
CA GLY A 110 11.13 -9.29 -9.00
C GLY A 110 10.25 -10.11 -8.04
N SER A 111 8.96 -9.76 -7.87
CA SER A 111 8.03 -10.51 -7.01
C SER A 111 7.31 -11.68 -7.69
N ARG A 112 7.43 -11.83 -9.03
CA ARG A 112 6.73 -12.90 -9.76
C ARG A 112 7.44 -14.25 -9.70
N TYR A 113 8.76 -14.25 -9.56
CA TYR A 113 9.56 -15.48 -9.46
C TYR A 113 10.34 -15.48 -8.16
N ILE A 114 9.62 -15.57 -7.04
CA ILE A 114 10.24 -15.83 -5.75
C ILE A 114 10.31 -17.35 -5.60
N PRO A 115 11.51 -17.98 -5.48
CA PRO A 115 11.61 -19.38 -5.12
C PRO A 115 10.93 -19.62 -3.77
N THR A 116 9.74 -20.22 -3.80
CA THR A 116 8.91 -20.43 -2.62
C THR A 116 9.13 -21.82 -2.07
N VAL A 117 9.71 -21.89 -0.88
CA VAL A 117 9.68 -23.12 -0.09
C VAL A 117 8.25 -23.26 0.46
N VAL A 118 7.70 -24.47 0.37
CA VAL A 118 6.38 -24.81 0.91
C VAL A 118 6.34 -24.43 2.40
N GLN A 119 5.31 -23.70 2.81
CA GLN A 119 5.04 -23.37 4.21
C GLN A 119 3.75 -24.07 4.63
N TYR A 120 3.65 -24.46 5.90
CA TYR A 120 2.46 -25.15 6.44
C TYR A 120 1.51 -24.23 7.21
N SER A 121 1.94 -23.01 7.51
CA SER A 121 1.13 -21.98 8.14
C SER A 121 1.53 -20.60 7.63
N LEU A 122 0.65 -19.62 7.89
CA LEU A 122 1.00 -18.22 7.71
C LEU A 122 2.03 -17.82 8.79
N PRO A 123 3.02 -16.96 8.48
CA PRO A 123 3.94 -16.44 9.49
C PRO A 123 3.17 -15.74 10.63
N GLU A 124 3.60 -15.91 11.87
CA GLU A 124 2.93 -15.33 13.06
C GLU A 124 2.82 -13.81 12.99
N ASP A 125 3.84 -13.15 12.43
CA ASP A 125 3.89 -11.70 12.26
C ASP A 125 3.01 -11.16 11.12
N LEU A 126 2.36 -12.03 10.35
CA LEU A 126 1.58 -11.65 9.18
C LEU A 126 0.09 -11.92 9.41
N ARG A 127 -0.72 -10.85 9.48
CA ARG A 127 -2.17 -10.95 9.61
C ARG A 127 -2.78 -11.44 8.29
N PRO A 128 -3.93 -12.15 8.33
CA PRO A 128 -4.59 -12.60 7.11
C PRO A 128 -4.91 -11.47 6.12
N ALA A 129 -5.31 -10.29 6.60
CA ALA A 129 -5.55 -9.13 5.75
C ALA A 129 -4.28 -8.60 5.07
N GLU A 130 -3.15 -8.58 5.77
CA GLU A 130 -1.86 -8.19 5.20
C GLU A 130 -1.40 -9.23 4.17
N ALA A 131 -1.59 -10.53 4.45
CA ALA A 131 -1.31 -11.60 3.50
C ALA A 131 -2.17 -11.48 2.23
N ALA A 132 -3.45 -11.15 2.37
CA ALA A 132 -4.34 -10.90 1.24
C ALA A 132 -3.78 -9.79 0.34
N PHE A 133 -3.41 -8.66 0.94
CA PHE A 133 -2.82 -7.53 0.25
C PHE A 133 -1.49 -7.88 -0.44
N LEU A 134 -0.59 -8.63 0.20
CA LEU A 134 0.69 -9.02 -0.42
C LEU A 134 0.50 -9.89 -1.66
N ILE A 135 -0.54 -10.74 -1.67
CA ILE A 135 -0.85 -11.62 -2.80
C ILE A 135 -1.60 -10.88 -3.91
N SER A 136 -2.58 -10.03 -3.57
CA SER A 136 -3.48 -9.35 -4.51
C SER A 136 -2.90 -8.02 -5.03
N ARG A 137 -2.08 -7.34 -4.23
CA ARG A 137 -1.60 -5.96 -4.40
C ARG A 137 -2.70 -4.92 -4.56
N ASP A 138 -3.92 -5.27 -4.16
CA ASP A 138 -5.06 -4.36 -4.12
C ASP A 138 -5.83 -4.57 -2.81
N ILE A 139 -6.60 -3.56 -2.42
CA ILE A 139 -7.39 -3.62 -1.18
C ILE A 139 -8.86 -3.61 -1.56
N GLY A 140 -9.54 -4.70 -1.22
CA GLY A 140 -10.94 -4.95 -1.53
C GLY A 140 -11.68 -5.65 -0.38
N PRO A 141 -12.73 -6.43 -0.70
CA PRO A 141 -13.53 -7.13 0.32
C PRO A 141 -12.71 -8.22 1.04
N GLN A 142 -11.61 -8.65 0.43
CA GLN A 142 -10.78 -9.74 0.93
C GLN A 142 -10.08 -9.34 2.22
N GLU A 143 -9.38 -8.22 2.20
CA GLU A 143 -8.67 -7.66 3.34
C GLU A 143 -9.63 -7.30 4.48
N LEU A 144 -10.80 -6.74 4.15
CA LEU A 144 -11.80 -6.36 5.15
C LEU A 144 -12.37 -7.58 5.89
N ILE A 145 -12.89 -8.57 5.16
CA ILE A 145 -13.48 -9.76 5.79
C ILE A 145 -12.39 -10.54 6.55
N ALA A 146 -11.18 -10.66 5.98
CA ALA A 146 -10.06 -11.30 6.67
C ALA A 146 -9.74 -10.60 8.00
N THR A 147 -9.84 -9.26 8.04
CA THR A 147 -9.67 -8.48 9.28
C THR A 147 -10.78 -8.79 10.30
N ILE A 148 -12.05 -8.76 9.87
CA ILE A 148 -13.21 -8.98 10.76
C ILE A 148 -13.14 -10.36 11.41
N PHE A 149 -12.85 -11.40 10.62
CA PHE A 149 -12.81 -12.77 11.15
C PHE A 149 -11.55 -13.06 11.94
N ASP A 150 -10.40 -12.47 11.61
CA ASP A 150 -9.22 -12.57 12.47
C ASP A 150 -9.42 -11.86 13.81
N LEU A 151 -10.13 -10.72 13.83
CA LEU A 151 -10.56 -10.05 15.06
C LEU A 151 -11.54 -10.92 15.87
N ALA A 152 -12.46 -11.63 15.20
CA ALA A 152 -13.39 -12.53 15.85
C ALA A 152 -12.66 -13.72 16.50
N ARG A 153 -11.74 -14.36 15.76
CA ARG A 153 -10.89 -15.46 16.24
C ARG A 153 -10.03 -15.03 17.44
N ARG A 154 -9.54 -13.79 17.45
CA ARG A 154 -8.77 -13.21 18.57
C ARG A 154 -9.65 -12.71 19.74
N GLY A 155 -10.97 -12.91 19.68
CA GLY A 155 -11.90 -12.61 20.77
C GLY A 155 -12.18 -11.11 20.98
N TYR A 156 -12.05 -10.28 19.95
CA TYR A 156 -12.48 -8.86 20.03
C TYR A 156 -13.98 -8.70 19.79
N LEU A 157 -14.52 -9.54 18.91
CA LEU A 157 -15.92 -9.54 18.54
C LEU A 157 -16.42 -10.97 18.35
N GLU A 158 -17.71 -11.17 18.50
CA GLU A 158 -18.41 -12.39 18.14
C GLU A 158 -19.38 -12.09 17.01
N ILE A 159 -19.57 -13.06 16.11
CA ILE A 159 -20.48 -12.94 14.98
C ILE A 159 -21.61 -13.94 15.15
N ASN A 160 -22.79 -13.44 15.53
CA ASN A 160 -23.96 -14.28 15.77
C ASN A 160 -24.98 -14.10 14.65
N LYS A 161 -25.64 -15.20 14.28
CA LYS A 161 -26.77 -15.16 13.36
C LYS A 161 -28.03 -14.75 14.13
N SER A 162 -28.71 -13.71 13.64
CA SER A 162 -29.98 -13.23 14.17
C SER A 162 -31.02 -13.21 13.06
N GLY A 163 -31.80 -14.28 12.95
CA GLY A 163 -32.75 -14.47 11.85
C GLY A 163 -32.05 -14.56 10.49
N SER A 164 -32.32 -13.60 9.60
CA SER A 164 -31.71 -13.51 8.26
C SER A 164 -30.47 -12.61 8.21
N THR A 165 -30.06 -12.02 9.33
CA THR A 165 -28.90 -11.12 9.40
C THR A 165 -27.85 -11.64 10.38
N PHE A 166 -26.69 -10.99 10.38
CA PHE A 166 -25.61 -11.23 11.33
C PHE A 166 -25.45 -10.02 12.23
N VAL A 167 -25.08 -10.25 13.47
CA VAL A 167 -24.85 -9.23 14.49
C VAL A 167 -23.44 -9.37 15.02
N PHE A 168 -22.71 -8.27 15.05
CA PHE A 168 -21.42 -8.16 15.72
C PHE A 168 -21.64 -7.86 17.19
N ARG A 169 -21.15 -8.70 18.10
CA ARG A 169 -21.15 -8.44 19.55
C ARG A 169 -19.73 -8.15 20.03
N ARG A 170 -19.52 -7.03 20.72
CA ARG A 170 -18.23 -6.67 21.34
C ARG A 170 -17.96 -7.58 22.53
N LEU A 171 -16.79 -8.21 22.59
CA LEU A 171 -16.43 -9.13 23.66
C LEU A 171 -15.53 -8.52 24.74
N LYS A 172 -14.71 -7.53 24.37
CA LYS A 172 -13.81 -6.84 25.31
C LYS A 172 -13.58 -5.39 24.90
N ASP A 173 -13.17 -4.57 25.86
CA ASP A 173 -12.64 -3.24 25.57
C ASP A 173 -11.28 -3.36 24.89
N TYR A 174 -11.09 -2.56 23.85
CA TYR A 174 -9.92 -2.58 22.98
C TYR A 174 -9.25 -1.20 22.83
N THR A 175 -9.78 -0.18 23.52
CA THR A 175 -9.34 1.22 23.42
C THR A 175 -7.83 1.36 23.65
N PHE A 176 -7.34 0.72 24.71
CA PHE A 176 -5.93 0.77 25.12
C PHE A 176 -5.11 -0.46 24.73
N ASP A 177 -5.67 -1.36 23.92
CA ASP A 177 -4.96 -2.59 23.52
C ASP A 177 -3.84 -2.25 22.52
N LYS A 178 -2.59 -2.54 22.90
CA LYS A 178 -1.39 -2.27 22.07
C LYS A 178 -1.13 -3.37 21.04
N THR A 179 -1.82 -4.50 21.14
CA THR A 179 -1.65 -5.64 20.21
C THR A 179 -2.44 -5.47 18.91
N LEU A 180 -3.41 -4.54 18.91
CA LEU A 180 -4.18 -4.17 17.74
C LEU A 180 -3.44 -3.15 16.88
N LEU A 181 -3.40 -3.44 15.59
CA LEU A 181 -2.88 -2.53 14.57
C LEU A 181 -3.89 -1.39 14.31
N ARG A 182 -3.41 -0.28 13.77
CA ARG A 182 -4.24 0.91 13.50
C ARG A 182 -5.48 0.58 12.65
N TYR A 183 -5.33 -0.21 11.59
CA TYR A 183 -6.46 -0.59 10.75
C TYR A 183 -7.45 -1.53 11.46
N GLU A 184 -6.97 -2.36 12.38
CA GLU A 184 -7.80 -3.28 13.15
C GLU A 184 -8.67 -2.51 14.14
N LYS A 185 -8.08 -1.53 14.85
CA LYS A 185 -8.81 -0.58 15.71
C LYS A 185 -9.83 0.20 14.90
N PHE A 186 -9.44 0.72 13.74
CA PHE A 186 -10.33 1.43 12.85
C PHE A 186 -11.57 0.59 12.47
N ILE A 187 -11.39 -0.71 12.18
CA ILE A 187 -12.53 -1.59 11.89
C ILE A 187 -13.43 -1.78 13.12
N LEU A 188 -12.87 -2.01 14.30
CA LEU A 188 -13.66 -2.14 15.53
C LEU A 188 -14.42 -0.84 15.84
N ASP A 189 -13.76 0.31 15.74
CA ASP A 189 -14.37 1.62 15.93
C ASP A 189 -15.46 1.86 14.89
N ARG A 190 -15.24 1.47 13.64
CA ARG A 190 -16.28 1.60 12.62
C ARG A 190 -17.49 0.73 12.94
N ILE A 191 -17.29 -0.50 13.42
CA ILE A 191 -18.38 -1.40 13.83
C ILE A 191 -19.14 -0.81 15.02
N PHE A 192 -18.47 -0.53 16.15
CA PHE A 192 -19.14 -0.25 17.42
C PHE A 192 -19.32 1.23 17.75
N ILE A 193 -18.56 2.14 17.14
CA ILE A 193 -18.64 3.58 17.38
C ILE A 193 -19.29 4.26 16.18
N GLY A 194 -18.69 4.09 14.99
CA GLY A 194 -19.15 4.70 13.75
C GLY A 194 -20.59 4.35 13.41
N THR A 195 -20.97 3.08 13.51
CA THR A 195 -22.36 2.68 13.23
C THR A 195 -23.36 3.30 14.20
N ASN A 196 -23.03 3.40 15.49
CA ASN A 196 -23.90 4.06 16.48
C ASN A 196 -24.01 5.57 16.19
N ILE A 197 -22.91 6.24 15.84
CA ILE A 197 -22.91 7.64 15.43
C ILE A 197 -23.80 7.85 14.19
N ASP A 198 -23.68 6.99 13.18
CA ASP A 198 -24.52 7.07 11.97
C ASP A 198 -26.01 6.93 12.32
N VAL A 199 -26.38 6.04 13.26
CA VAL A 199 -27.75 5.91 13.76
C VAL A 199 -28.22 7.18 14.48
N ILE A 200 -27.38 7.77 15.34
CA ILE A 200 -27.67 9.04 16.02
C ILE A 200 -27.94 10.14 15.00
N MET A 201 -27.07 10.29 13.99
CA MET A 201 -27.21 11.33 12.96
C MET A 201 -28.50 11.15 12.14
N ASN A 202 -28.89 9.91 11.85
CA ASN A 202 -30.07 9.62 11.03
C ASN A 202 -31.40 9.65 11.81
N THR A 203 -31.39 9.34 13.11
CA THR A 203 -32.60 9.25 13.94
C THR A 203 -32.80 10.45 14.86
N GLY A 204 -31.74 11.24 15.11
CA GLY A 204 -31.74 12.34 16.08
C GLY A 204 -31.71 11.90 17.54
N ILE A 205 -31.64 10.59 17.83
CA ILE A 205 -31.59 10.05 19.19
C ILE A 205 -30.16 10.18 19.69
N VAL A 206 -29.91 10.99 20.73
CA VAL A 206 -28.58 11.19 21.31
C VAL A 206 -28.29 10.12 22.34
N TYR A 207 -27.23 9.34 22.13
CA TYR A 207 -26.69 8.40 23.11
C TYR A 207 -25.36 8.91 23.67
N SER A 208 -25.09 8.64 24.94
CA SER A 208 -23.73 8.72 25.49
C SER A 208 -22.86 7.59 24.92
N TYR A 209 -21.54 7.77 24.85
CA TYR A 209 -20.60 6.71 24.43
C TYR A 209 -20.77 5.43 25.26
N GLU A 210 -21.10 5.57 26.54
CA GLU A 210 -21.35 4.47 27.49
C GLU A 210 -22.62 3.68 27.16
N GLU A 211 -23.54 4.28 26.40
CA GLU A 211 -24.82 3.69 25.99
C GLU A 211 -24.76 3.07 24.58
N PHE A 212 -23.59 3.14 23.91
CA PHE A 212 -23.43 2.57 22.59
C PHE A 212 -23.71 1.06 22.62
N ALA A 213 -24.53 0.60 21.68
CA ALA A 213 -24.90 -0.79 21.61
C ALA A 213 -23.66 -1.66 21.47
N SER A 214 -23.50 -2.61 22.40
CA SER A 214 -22.44 -3.63 22.34
C SER A 214 -22.69 -4.63 21.21
N SER A 215 -23.89 -4.63 20.63
CA SER A 215 -24.31 -5.47 19.52
C SER A 215 -24.77 -4.62 18.33
N VAL A 216 -24.21 -4.83 17.14
CA VAL A 216 -24.47 -4.04 15.93
C VAL A 216 -24.86 -4.95 14.77
N ASP A 217 -25.96 -4.66 14.08
CA ASP A 217 -26.33 -5.41 12.87
C ASP A 217 -25.30 -5.15 11.75
N MET A 218 -24.79 -6.25 11.19
CA MET A 218 -23.79 -6.24 10.12
C MET A 218 -24.23 -5.45 8.89
N LYS A 219 -25.53 -5.39 8.58
CA LYS A 219 -26.06 -4.58 7.46
C LYS A 219 -25.76 -3.10 7.64
N LEU A 220 -25.85 -2.59 8.87
CA LEU A 220 -25.58 -1.18 9.15
C LEU A 220 -24.09 -0.86 8.96
N PHE A 221 -23.20 -1.77 9.36
CA PHE A 221 -21.77 -1.63 9.12
C PHE A 221 -21.42 -1.51 7.63
N PHE A 222 -22.07 -2.30 6.77
CA PHE A 222 -21.84 -2.29 5.32
C PHE A 222 -22.59 -1.19 4.57
N TYR A 223 -23.60 -0.55 5.17
CA TYR A 223 -24.45 0.45 4.50
C TYR A 223 -23.64 1.62 3.91
N ASN A 224 -22.70 2.17 4.68
CA ASN A 224 -21.86 3.32 4.26
C ASN A 224 -20.45 2.92 3.83
N LEU A 225 -20.23 1.67 3.43
CA LEU A 225 -18.90 1.16 3.05
C LEU A 225 -18.21 2.01 1.98
N SER A 226 -18.94 2.59 1.03
CA SER A 226 -18.38 3.44 -0.02
C SER A 226 -17.64 4.67 0.50
N GLU A 227 -18.08 5.20 1.63
CA GLU A 227 -17.54 6.43 2.21
C GLU A 227 -16.22 6.18 2.94
N TRP A 228 -16.14 5.07 3.69
CA TRP A 228 -15.01 4.82 4.58
C TRP A 228 -14.01 3.77 4.06
N LYS A 229 -14.31 3.01 3.00
CA LYS A 229 -13.38 1.99 2.47
C LYS A 229 -12.00 2.52 2.10
N ASN A 230 -11.92 3.77 1.64
CA ASN A 230 -10.64 4.39 1.26
C ASN A 230 -9.81 4.69 2.51
N ILE A 231 -10.47 5.08 3.61
CA ILE A 231 -9.85 5.31 4.91
C ILE A 231 -9.32 3.97 5.47
N PHE A 232 -10.08 2.88 5.35
CA PHE A 232 -9.59 1.53 5.68
C PHE A 232 -8.34 1.18 4.88
N LYS A 233 -8.38 1.40 3.56
CA LYS A 233 -7.24 1.16 2.66
C LYS A 233 -6.00 1.94 3.08
N GLU A 234 -6.17 3.20 3.44
CA GLU A 234 -5.08 4.06 3.94
C GLU A 234 -4.53 3.54 5.26
N HIS A 235 -5.38 3.21 6.24
CA HIS A 235 -4.93 2.68 7.52
C HIS A 235 -4.22 1.33 7.40
N LEU A 236 -4.68 0.44 6.51
CA LEU A 236 -4.00 -0.83 6.27
C LEU A 236 -2.59 -0.58 5.70
N ILE A 237 -2.45 0.24 4.66
CA ILE A 237 -1.14 0.59 4.09
C ILE A 237 -0.25 1.26 5.14
N GLU A 238 -0.79 2.21 5.93
CA GLU A 238 -0.01 2.89 6.97
C GLU A 238 0.47 1.95 8.05
N SER A 239 -0.35 1.01 8.51
CA SER A 239 0.08 0.00 9.48
C SER A 239 1.22 -0.86 8.92
N MET A 240 1.13 -1.26 7.64
CA MET A 240 2.15 -2.01 6.92
C MET A 240 3.41 -1.19 6.59
N GLN A 241 3.42 0.12 6.86
CA GLN A 241 4.59 0.99 6.70
C GLN A 241 5.19 1.37 8.06
N LEU A 242 4.35 1.67 9.05
CA LEU A 242 4.74 2.33 10.30
C LEU A 242 4.77 1.39 11.50
N GLU A 243 3.81 0.46 11.58
CA GLU A 243 3.69 -0.49 12.71
C GLU A 243 4.42 -1.79 12.39
N LYS A 244 4.38 -2.21 11.13
CA LYS A 244 5.20 -3.29 10.58
C LYS A 244 5.97 -2.76 9.38
N PRO A 245 7.28 -2.98 9.27
CA PRO A 245 8.06 -2.48 8.15
C PRO A 245 7.89 -3.40 6.92
N ILE A 246 6.67 -3.68 6.46
CA ILE A 246 6.40 -4.57 5.31
C ILE A 246 6.59 -3.78 4.00
N LEU A 247 5.98 -2.60 3.94
CA LEU A 247 6.06 -1.65 2.83
C LEU A 247 7.07 -0.55 3.14
N LYS A 248 7.73 -0.02 2.11
CA LYS A 248 8.58 1.17 2.27
C LYS A 248 7.72 2.39 2.62
N GLY A 249 8.26 3.25 3.48
CA GLY A 249 7.60 4.48 3.94
C GLY A 249 7.43 5.53 2.84
N LYS A 250 6.45 6.42 3.03
CA LYS A 250 5.90 7.40 2.06
C LYS A 250 6.88 8.48 1.53
N ILE A 251 8.19 8.40 1.76
CA ILE A 251 9.05 9.59 1.59
C ILE A 251 9.09 10.06 0.13
N PHE A 252 9.13 9.17 -0.88
CA PHE A 252 9.14 9.58 -2.31
C PHE A 252 8.44 8.63 -3.31
N GLU A 253 7.92 7.49 -2.86
CA GLU A 253 7.41 6.40 -3.74
C GLU A 253 5.89 6.27 -3.68
N THR A 254 5.16 7.39 -3.70
CA THR A 254 3.70 7.38 -3.60
C THR A 254 3.03 8.03 -4.81
N LYS A 255 1.80 7.61 -5.11
CA LYS A 255 0.96 8.20 -6.16
C LYS A 255 0.94 9.73 -6.15
N PRO A 256 0.75 10.43 -5.01
CA PRO A 256 0.77 11.90 -4.99
C PRO A 256 2.14 12.47 -5.36
N THR A 257 3.26 11.79 -5.05
CA THR A 257 4.59 12.25 -5.45
C THR A 257 4.73 12.27 -6.97
N PHE A 258 4.35 11.18 -7.66
CA PHE A 258 4.35 11.13 -9.12
C PHE A 258 3.40 12.19 -9.72
N LEU A 259 2.23 12.40 -9.11
CA LEU A 259 1.29 13.41 -9.56
C LEU A 259 1.87 14.83 -9.42
N SER A 260 2.50 15.15 -8.29
CA SER A 260 3.17 16.43 -8.08
C SER A 260 4.31 16.68 -9.07
N ILE A 261 5.13 15.67 -9.35
CA ILE A 261 6.22 15.78 -10.35
C ILE A 261 5.64 15.98 -11.75
N SER A 262 4.57 15.27 -12.11
CA SER A 262 3.87 15.47 -13.38
C SER A 262 3.32 16.88 -13.53
N ILE A 263 2.63 17.41 -12.52
CA ILE A 263 2.11 18.79 -12.51
C ILE A 263 3.26 19.79 -12.66
N LEU A 264 4.38 19.57 -11.97
CA LEU A 264 5.57 20.42 -12.09
C LEU A 264 6.12 20.43 -13.53
N PHE A 265 6.30 19.26 -14.15
CA PHE A 265 6.74 19.17 -15.55
C PHE A 265 5.75 19.83 -16.51
N PHE A 266 4.45 19.73 -16.25
CA PHE A 266 3.42 20.39 -17.05
C PHE A 266 3.54 21.93 -16.97
N ILE A 267 3.62 22.48 -15.76
CA ILE A 267 3.76 23.93 -15.54
C ILE A 267 5.04 24.46 -16.18
N LEU A 268 6.17 23.76 -15.99
CA LEU A 268 7.43 24.13 -16.63
C LEU A 268 7.32 24.05 -18.15
N GLY A 269 6.68 23.01 -18.69
CA GLY A 269 6.43 22.88 -20.13
C GLY A 269 5.67 24.08 -20.71
N LEU A 270 4.59 24.51 -20.05
CA LEU A 270 3.82 25.69 -20.45
C LEU A 270 4.61 26.98 -20.35
N PHE A 271 5.41 27.14 -19.29
CA PHE A 271 6.30 28.30 -19.14
C PHE A 271 7.30 28.40 -20.29
N PHE A 272 7.97 27.31 -20.65
CA PHE A 272 8.92 27.31 -21.76
C PHE A 272 8.24 27.51 -23.11
N LEU A 273 7.02 27.00 -23.32
CA LEU A 273 6.23 27.29 -24.51
C LEU A 273 5.93 28.78 -24.63
N TYR A 274 5.55 29.43 -23.53
CA TYR A 274 5.32 30.88 -23.50
C TYR A 274 6.60 31.67 -23.85
N VAL A 275 7.74 31.31 -23.25
CA VAL A 275 9.04 31.96 -23.55
C VAL A 275 9.42 31.80 -25.02
N ASP A 276 9.22 30.61 -25.60
CA ASP A 276 9.51 30.31 -27.00
C ASP A 276 8.67 31.21 -27.93
N VAL A 277 7.36 31.35 -27.64
CA VAL A 277 6.43 32.22 -28.39
C VAL A 277 6.80 33.70 -28.28
N VAL A 278 7.21 34.18 -27.10
CA VAL A 278 7.46 35.61 -26.86
C VAL A 278 8.84 36.07 -27.32
N THR A 279 9.87 35.25 -27.14
CA THR A 279 11.26 35.68 -27.37
C THR A 279 11.76 35.46 -28.79
N ILE A 280 11.04 34.67 -29.61
CA ILE A 280 11.43 34.32 -30.99
C ILE A 280 12.89 33.85 -31.04
N SER A 281 13.32 33.13 -30.01
CA SER A 281 14.70 32.69 -29.84
C SER A 281 14.84 31.25 -30.35
N PRO A 282 15.66 30.98 -31.39
CA PRO A 282 15.93 29.61 -31.85
C PRO A 282 16.59 28.74 -30.75
N LEU A 283 17.11 29.36 -29.68
CA LEU A 283 17.69 28.67 -28.54
C LEU A 283 16.65 27.98 -27.65
N ALA A 284 15.37 28.38 -27.71
CA ALA A 284 14.25 27.72 -27.01
C ALA A 284 13.68 26.53 -27.80
N SER A 285 14.50 25.93 -28.66
CA SER A 285 14.21 24.77 -29.52
C SER A 285 13.30 23.73 -28.87
N ASN A 286 12.01 23.68 -29.24
CA ASN A 286 11.05 22.60 -28.96
C ASN A 286 11.09 22.05 -27.52
N PHE A 287 11.54 22.84 -26.55
CA PHE A 287 11.95 22.35 -25.25
C PHE A 287 10.73 21.94 -24.42
N TRP A 288 9.69 22.75 -24.56
CA TRP A 288 8.37 22.52 -24.00
C TRP A 288 7.77 21.17 -24.40
N ILE A 289 8.00 20.68 -25.63
CA ILE A 289 7.48 19.37 -26.09
C ILE A 289 7.98 18.24 -25.18
N HIS A 290 9.26 18.29 -24.81
CA HIS A 290 9.90 17.25 -24.02
C HIS A 290 9.42 17.24 -22.56
N LEU A 291 9.21 18.42 -21.99
CA LEU A 291 8.65 18.56 -20.64
C LEU A 291 7.17 18.14 -20.58
N LEU A 292 6.38 18.48 -21.60
CA LEU A 292 5.00 18.01 -21.71
C LEU A 292 4.94 16.49 -21.89
N ALA A 293 5.82 15.91 -22.72
CA ALA A 293 5.94 14.46 -22.84
C ALA A 293 6.33 13.80 -21.51
N ALA A 294 7.30 14.36 -20.78
CA ALA A 294 7.71 13.89 -19.46
C ALA A 294 6.57 13.96 -18.43
N SER A 295 5.74 15.02 -18.49
CA SER A 295 4.53 15.13 -17.69
C SER A 295 3.56 13.98 -17.95
N VAL A 296 3.24 13.71 -19.22
CA VAL A 296 2.31 12.63 -19.61
C VAL A 296 2.84 11.27 -19.16
N ILE A 297 4.13 11.00 -19.38
CA ILE A 297 4.77 9.75 -18.95
C ILE A 297 4.68 9.59 -17.43
N THR A 298 5.07 10.63 -16.68
CA THR A 298 5.05 10.59 -15.21
C THR A 298 3.62 10.48 -14.65
N PHE A 299 2.65 11.15 -15.28
CA PHE A 299 1.24 11.03 -14.95
C PHE A 299 0.76 9.59 -15.10
N GLY A 300 1.03 8.95 -16.25
CA GLY A 300 0.69 7.54 -16.46
C GLY A 300 1.30 6.63 -15.40
N PHE A 301 2.57 6.87 -15.06
CA PHE A 301 3.26 6.14 -14.00
C PHE A 301 2.64 6.30 -12.62
N ALA A 302 2.04 7.46 -12.29
CA ALA A 302 1.34 7.66 -11.01
C ALA A 302 0.22 6.64 -10.75
N PHE A 303 -0.39 6.07 -11.81
CA PHE A 303 -1.48 5.10 -11.68
C PHE A 303 -1.00 3.65 -11.64
N ILE A 304 0.16 3.36 -12.20
CA ILE A 304 0.71 1.99 -12.32
C ILE A 304 1.90 1.71 -11.40
N ALA A 305 2.46 2.72 -10.76
CA ALA A 305 3.62 2.56 -9.88
C ALA A 305 3.31 1.59 -8.74
N PRO A 306 4.09 0.50 -8.59
CA PRO A 306 3.93 -0.43 -7.48
C PRO A 306 4.25 0.22 -6.14
N LEU A 307 3.63 -0.33 -5.09
CA LEU A 307 4.03 -0.07 -3.71
C LEU A 307 5.27 -0.93 -3.40
N PRO A 308 6.43 -0.32 -3.16
CA PRO A 308 7.66 -1.07 -2.95
C PRO A 308 7.70 -1.68 -1.55
N GLU A 309 8.21 -2.90 -1.47
CA GLU A 309 8.37 -3.64 -0.22
C GLU A 309 9.76 -3.46 0.36
N THR A 310 9.85 -3.64 1.67
CA THR A 310 11.14 -3.80 2.35
C THR A 310 11.66 -5.24 2.15
N ALA A 311 12.92 -5.50 2.49
CA ALA A 311 13.44 -6.88 2.52
C ALA A 311 12.62 -7.80 3.45
N PHE A 312 12.11 -7.27 4.55
CA PHE A 312 11.21 -7.98 5.45
C PHE A 312 9.86 -8.30 4.79
N GLY A 313 9.27 -7.34 4.08
CA GLY A 313 8.03 -7.54 3.34
C GLY A 313 8.14 -8.58 2.23
N VAL A 314 9.25 -8.56 1.47
CA VAL A 314 9.54 -9.58 0.43
C VAL A 314 9.62 -10.97 1.03
N GLU A 315 10.23 -11.12 2.20
CA GLU A 315 10.32 -12.41 2.89
C GLU A 315 8.97 -12.90 3.42
N LEU A 316 8.13 -12.00 3.95
CA LEU A 316 6.76 -12.34 4.35
C LEU A 316 5.89 -12.73 3.15
N GLU A 317 6.00 -12.00 2.03
CA GLU A 317 5.30 -12.35 0.79
C GLU A 317 5.75 -13.73 0.30
N ARG A 318 7.06 -14.03 0.34
CA ARG A 318 7.60 -15.34 -0.02
C ARG A 318 6.98 -16.45 0.82
N LYS A 319 6.93 -16.29 2.15
CA LYS A 319 6.33 -17.28 3.04
C LYS A 319 4.82 -17.43 2.79
N ALA A 320 4.11 -16.31 2.62
CA ALA A 320 2.68 -16.33 2.29
C ALA A 320 2.39 -17.05 0.97
N ARG A 321 3.22 -16.82 -0.07
CA ARG A 321 3.13 -17.56 -1.35
C ARG A 321 3.47 -19.05 -1.18
N GLY A 322 4.44 -19.39 -0.34
CA GLY A 322 4.76 -20.78 0.03
C GLY A 322 3.58 -21.49 0.69
N PHE A 323 2.88 -20.83 1.60
CA PHE A 323 1.68 -21.37 2.24
C PHE A 323 0.51 -21.47 1.27
N ARG A 324 0.36 -20.47 0.39
CA ARG A 324 -0.64 -20.52 -0.69
C ARG A 324 -0.40 -21.71 -1.63
N GLU A 325 0.85 -22.01 -1.99
CA GLU A 325 1.17 -23.17 -2.83
C GLU A 325 0.92 -24.49 -2.11
N PHE A 326 1.18 -24.56 -0.80
CA PHE A 326 0.75 -25.70 0.03
C PHE A 326 -0.76 -25.89 -0.06
N LEU A 327 -1.55 -24.87 0.27
CA LEU A 327 -3.02 -24.93 0.28
C LEU A 327 -3.63 -25.22 -1.11
N LYS A 328 -2.95 -24.84 -2.19
CA LYS A 328 -3.37 -25.18 -3.56
C LYS A 328 -3.19 -26.65 -3.92
N ARG A 329 -2.18 -27.31 -3.34
CA ARG A 329 -1.74 -28.66 -3.72
C ARG A 329 -2.08 -29.71 -2.66
N VAL A 330 -2.38 -29.29 -1.44
CA VAL A 330 -2.68 -30.18 -0.33
C VAL A 330 -3.97 -30.95 -0.63
N GLU A 331 -3.89 -32.27 -0.48
CA GLU A 331 -5.04 -33.15 -0.61
C GLU A 331 -5.84 -33.21 0.70
N TYR A 332 -7.12 -33.57 0.59
CA TYR A 332 -8.06 -33.61 1.71
C TYR A 332 -7.52 -34.37 2.94
N PRO A 333 -6.94 -35.59 2.83
CA PRO A 333 -6.48 -36.33 4.01
C PRO A 333 -5.37 -35.62 4.77
N ARG A 334 -4.48 -34.93 4.04
CA ARG A 334 -3.35 -34.19 4.63
C ARG A 334 -3.80 -32.88 5.27
N LEU A 335 -4.82 -32.24 4.70
CA LEU A 335 -5.47 -31.08 5.29
C LEU A 335 -6.23 -31.45 6.57
N LYS A 336 -6.99 -32.55 6.54
CA LYS A 336 -7.70 -33.10 7.71
C LYS A 336 -6.71 -33.45 8.82
N TRP A 337 -5.61 -34.11 8.49
CA TRP A 337 -4.54 -34.40 9.44
C TRP A 337 -3.95 -33.12 10.06
N LEU A 338 -3.73 -32.08 9.26
CA LEU A 338 -3.20 -30.79 9.75
C LEU A 338 -4.19 -30.13 10.72
N ILE A 339 -5.49 -30.10 10.40
CA ILE A 339 -6.50 -29.56 11.32
C ILE A 339 -6.55 -30.34 12.64
N MET A 340 -6.49 -31.67 12.57
CA MET A 340 -6.61 -32.53 13.76
C MET A 340 -5.35 -32.54 14.64
N ASN A 341 -4.17 -32.38 14.05
CA ASN A 341 -2.88 -32.58 14.74
C ASN A 341 -2.02 -31.32 14.84
N SER A 342 -2.45 -30.20 14.26
CA SER A 342 -1.78 -28.90 14.42
C SER A 342 -2.64 -27.94 15.24
N ASN A 343 -2.03 -26.84 15.70
CA ASN A 343 -2.74 -25.77 16.39
C ASN A 343 -3.60 -24.89 15.46
N MET A 344 -3.74 -25.23 14.17
CA MET A 344 -4.51 -24.45 13.20
C MET A 344 -5.99 -24.83 13.22
N ASP A 345 -6.84 -23.93 13.73
CA ASP A 345 -8.28 -24.12 13.75
C ASP A 345 -8.90 -24.04 12.35
N VAL A 346 -10.06 -24.68 12.14
CA VAL A 346 -10.76 -24.72 10.84
C VAL A 346 -11.16 -23.32 10.40
N LEU A 347 -11.57 -22.48 11.35
CA LEU A 347 -11.89 -21.08 11.08
C LEU A 347 -10.66 -20.31 10.61
N GLU A 348 -9.51 -20.50 11.26
CA GLU A 348 -8.24 -19.89 10.84
C GLU A 348 -7.84 -20.32 9.43
N LEU A 349 -7.97 -21.60 9.12
CA LEU A 349 -7.72 -22.13 7.79
C LEU A 349 -8.64 -21.49 6.74
N ALA A 350 -9.94 -21.37 7.03
CA ALA A 350 -10.90 -20.76 6.11
C ALA A 350 -10.59 -19.28 5.84
N ILE A 351 -10.25 -18.52 6.89
CA ILE A 351 -9.82 -17.12 6.79
C ILE A 351 -8.56 -17.00 5.92
N ASN A 352 -7.56 -17.86 6.17
CA ASN A 352 -6.30 -17.85 5.43
C ASN A 352 -6.49 -18.25 3.96
N MET A 353 -7.30 -19.27 3.67
CA MET A 353 -7.66 -19.64 2.30
C MET A 353 -8.36 -18.50 1.56
N TYR A 354 -9.19 -17.74 2.25
CA TYR A 354 -9.84 -16.57 1.69
C TYR A 354 -8.88 -15.44 1.39
N ALA A 355 -8.07 -15.07 2.38
CA ALA A 355 -7.02 -14.08 2.22
C ALA A 355 -6.11 -14.41 1.04
N LEU A 356 -5.71 -15.68 0.89
CA LEU A 356 -4.81 -16.11 -0.18
C LEU A 356 -5.50 -16.36 -1.53
N ASN A 357 -6.76 -15.92 -1.68
CA ASN A 357 -7.56 -16.04 -2.89
C ASN A 357 -7.64 -17.49 -3.41
N LEU A 358 -7.97 -18.42 -2.51
CA LEU A 358 -8.17 -19.84 -2.81
C LEU A 358 -9.62 -20.31 -2.66
N LEU A 359 -10.51 -19.50 -2.04
CA LEU A 359 -11.92 -19.86 -1.88
C LEU A 359 -12.68 -20.05 -3.20
N GLY A 360 -12.28 -19.37 -4.28
CA GLY A 360 -12.88 -19.54 -5.61
C GLY A 360 -12.78 -20.97 -6.17
N LYS A 361 -11.89 -21.79 -5.62
CA LYS A 361 -11.87 -23.25 -5.77
C LYS A 361 -12.64 -23.89 -4.62
N VAL A 362 -13.96 -23.68 -4.65
CA VAL A 362 -14.91 -23.97 -3.56
C VAL A 362 -14.94 -25.46 -3.16
N ASP A 363 -14.27 -26.34 -3.92
CA ASP A 363 -14.29 -27.79 -3.71
C ASP A 363 -13.65 -28.22 -2.39
N LEU A 364 -12.56 -27.59 -1.95
CA LEU A 364 -11.85 -28.02 -0.72
C LEU A 364 -12.68 -27.74 0.55
N LEU A 365 -13.32 -26.57 0.62
CA LEU A 365 -14.24 -26.24 1.72
C LEU A 365 -15.57 -26.97 1.59
N LYS A 366 -16.08 -27.22 0.38
CA LYS A 366 -17.25 -28.09 0.17
C LYS A 366 -17.00 -29.54 0.56
N MET A 367 -15.78 -30.04 0.40
CA MET A 367 -15.38 -31.36 0.89
C MET A 367 -15.36 -31.40 2.41
N LEU A 368 -14.81 -30.36 3.07
CA LEU A 368 -14.93 -30.20 4.52
C LEU A 368 -16.41 -30.08 4.98
N LEU A 369 -17.26 -29.41 4.20
CA LEU A 369 -18.72 -29.28 4.43
C LEU A 369 -19.48 -30.61 4.36
N LYS A 370 -19.06 -31.54 3.50
CA LYS A 370 -19.76 -32.82 3.28
C LYS A 370 -19.52 -33.87 4.36
N GLU A 371 -18.39 -33.81 5.08
CA GLU A 371 -18.05 -34.82 6.11
C GLU A 371 -18.63 -34.52 7.50
N GLY A 372 -19.44 -33.47 7.67
CA GLY A 372 -20.19 -33.23 8.93
C GLY A 372 -19.37 -32.71 10.11
N GLU A 373 -18.06 -32.48 9.94
CA GLU A 373 -17.13 -32.00 10.99
C GLU A 373 -16.97 -30.47 11.00
N LEU A 374 -18.06 -29.70 10.92
CA LEU A 374 -17.95 -28.23 10.97
C LEU A 374 -18.55 -27.65 12.24
N LYS A 375 -17.72 -26.87 12.94
CA LYS A 375 -18.18 -25.87 13.91
C LYS A 375 -19.04 -24.84 13.17
N GLU A 376 -20.17 -24.44 13.77
CA GLU A 376 -21.12 -23.43 13.21
C GLU A 376 -20.44 -22.14 12.71
N GLU A 377 -19.31 -21.78 13.32
CA GLU A 377 -18.47 -20.63 12.98
C GLU A 377 -18.06 -20.55 11.50
N VAL A 378 -17.71 -21.67 10.87
CA VAL A 378 -17.23 -21.69 9.49
C VAL A 378 -18.40 -21.64 8.49
N LYS A 379 -19.57 -22.15 8.88
CA LYS A 379 -20.79 -21.98 8.10
C LYS A 379 -21.20 -20.50 8.07
N HIS A 380 -21.15 -19.84 9.22
CA HIS A 380 -21.34 -18.39 9.30
C HIS A 380 -20.30 -17.64 8.44
N PHE A 381 -19.02 -18.05 8.48
CA PHE A 381 -17.99 -17.48 7.62
C PHE A 381 -18.35 -17.53 6.13
N LEU A 382 -18.77 -18.70 5.62
CA LEU A 382 -19.13 -18.86 4.22
C LEU A 382 -20.38 -18.06 3.85
N GLU A 383 -21.42 -18.06 4.69
CA GLU A 383 -22.63 -17.27 4.48
C GLU A 383 -22.29 -15.76 4.39
N ILE A 384 -21.51 -15.25 5.34
CA ILE A 384 -21.06 -13.84 5.37
C ILE A 384 -20.19 -13.52 4.16
N TYR A 385 -19.27 -14.42 3.80
CA TYR A 385 -18.44 -14.27 2.61
C TYR A 385 -19.29 -14.05 1.35
N PHE A 386 -20.32 -14.87 1.13
CA PHE A 386 -21.20 -14.72 -0.02
C PHE A 386 -21.98 -13.41 0.02
N THR A 387 -22.49 -13.01 1.19
CA THR A 387 -23.20 -11.73 1.37
C THR A 387 -22.30 -10.53 1.08
N VAL A 388 -21.08 -10.49 1.63
CA VAL A 388 -20.18 -9.35 1.43
C VAL A 388 -19.68 -9.29 -0.01
N GLN A 389 -19.41 -10.44 -0.65
CA GLN A 389 -19.05 -10.47 -2.07
C GLN A 389 -20.18 -9.92 -2.96
N SER A 390 -21.44 -10.32 -2.73
CA SER A 390 -22.57 -9.80 -3.50
C SER A 390 -22.76 -8.30 -3.28
N THR A 391 -22.71 -7.84 -2.02
CA THR A 391 -22.83 -6.42 -1.68
C THR A 391 -21.69 -5.60 -2.29
N TRP A 392 -20.44 -6.06 -2.18
CA TRP A 392 -19.28 -5.38 -2.77
C TRP A 392 -19.33 -5.35 -4.31
N ALA A 393 -19.86 -6.41 -4.94
CA ALA A 393 -20.03 -6.49 -6.39
C ALA A 393 -21.13 -5.55 -6.91
N GLU A 394 -22.28 -5.48 -6.24
CA GLU A 394 -23.34 -4.51 -6.52
C GLU A 394 -22.82 -3.08 -6.44
N PHE A 395 -21.99 -2.78 -5.43
CA PHE A 395 -21.33 -1.48 -5.31
C PHE A 395 -20.36 -1.21 -6.46
N ARG A 396 -19.53 -2.19 -6.85
CA ARG A 396 -18.60 -2.04 -7.97
C ARG A 396 -19.32 -1.75 -9.29
N MET A 397 -20.55 -2.23 -9.46
CA MET A 397 -21.40 -1.92 -10.62
C MET A 397 -22.01 -0.52 -10.55
N LYS A 398 -22.40 -0.04 -9.36
CA LYS A 398 -22.94 1.33 -9.17
C LYS A 398 -21.88 2.44 -9.26
N THR A 399 -20.60 2.11 -9.02
CA THR A 399 -19.50 3.09 -9.04
C THR A 399 -18.62 3.04 -10.30
N LYS A 400 -19.00 2.24 -11.32
CA LYS A 400 -18.37 2.37 -12.64
C LYS A 400 -18.97 3.62 -13.31
N PRO A 401 -18.16 4.63 -13.66
CA PRO A 401 -18.64 5.76 -14.45
C PRO A 401 -19.13 5.31 -15.83
#